data_AF-A0A452H4U6-F1
#
_entry.id   AF-A0A452H4U6-F1
#
_cell.length_a   1.000
_cell.length_b   1.000
_cell.length_c   1.000
_cell.angle_alpha   90.00
_cell.angle_beta   90.00
_cell.angle_gamma   90.00
#
_symmetry.space_group_name_H-M   'P 1'
#
loop_
_entity.id
_entity.type
_entity.pdbx_description
1 polymer ?
#
loop_
_entity_poly.entity_id
_entity_poly.type
_entity_poly.pdbx_seq_one_letter_code
_entity_poly.pdbx_strand_id
1 'polypeptide(L)'
;MCIGSVGFGFVLLQATALEKPSLWLHRACNPIPASILSHSLQGNMFRCSAGCCENNTASMQQVHHCIERCHAPLAQAQAVVTKELERFQDRLARCTMHCNDKAKDSLDSGSKEQQVKQQLESCVTKCVDDHVHLIPSMTKKMKETLAAIAQ
;
A
#
# COMPACT_ATOMS: atom_id res chain seq x y z
N MET A 1 26.39 4.00 3.43
CA MET A 1 26.00 3.58 4.79
C MET A 1 24.48 3.70 4.91
N CYS A 2 23.74 2.61 4.80
CA CYS A 2 22.35 2.49 5.25
C CYS A 2 22.22 1.11 5.87
N ILE A 3 21.81 1.09 7.13
CA ILE A 3 21.78 -0.09 8.00
C ILE A 3 20.62 -0.96 7.54
N GLY A 4 20.92 -2.21 7.19
CA GLY A 4 19.95 -3.21 6.76
C GLY A 4 19.36 -3.98 7.93
N SER A 5 18.03 -4.15 7.91
CA SER A 5 17.32 -5.14 8.72
C SER A 5 17.51 -6.54 8.12
N VAL A 6 18.01 -7.43 8.97
CA VAL A 6 17.81 -8.90 9.07
C VAL A 6 17.27 -9.65 7.83
N GLY A 7 18.12 -10.58 7.34
CA GLY A 7 17.91 -11.81 6.52
C GLY A 7 16.56 -12.06 5.84
N PHE A 8 16.50 -12.52 4.59
CA PHE A 8 17.20 -13.70 4.07
C PHE A 8 17.23 -13.66 2.52
N GLY A 9 18.40 -13.92 1.94
CA GLY A 9 18.63 -14.47 0.59
C GLY A 9 17.79 -13.99 -0.59
N PHE A 10 18.25 -12.92 -1.27
CA PHE A 10 18.19 -12.90 -2.74
C PHE A 10 19.47 -12.25 -3.29
N VAL A 11 20.43 -13.14 -3.54
CA VAL A 11 21.45 -13.12 -4.60
C VAL A 11 21.96 -11.76 -5.08
N LEU A 12 23.26 -11.55 -4.84
CA LEU A 12 24.17 -10.69 -5.59
C LEU A 12 23.73 -10.39 -7.02
N LEU A 13 23.44 -9.13 -7.33
CA LEU A 13 23.72 -8.60 -8.66
C LEU A 13 24.28 -7.17 -8.56
N GLN A 14 25.60 -7.15 -8.46
CA GLN A 14 26.58 -6.16 -8.90
C GLN A 14 26.27 -4.66 -8.81
N ALA A 15 27.10 -4.00 -7.99
CA ALA A 15 27.61 -2.67 -8.27
C ALA A 15 28.35 -2.65 -9.62
N THR A 16 27.81 -1.91 -10.59
CA THR A 16 28.49 -1.16 -11.68
C THR A 16 27.42 -0.70 -12.66
N ALA A 17 26.89 0.52 -12.48
CA ALA A 17 25.99 1.12 -13.46
C ALA A 17 26.08 2.65 -13.43
N LEU A 18 27.23 3.17 -13.83
CA LEU A 18 27.29 4.43 -14.57
C LEU A 18 27.09 4.07 -16.06
N GLU A 19 26.26 4.85 -16.75
CA GLU A 19 25.92 4.74 -18.18
C GLU A 19 24.98 3.59 -18.64
N LYS A 20 23.66 3.82 -18.54
CA LYS A 20 22.68 3.38 -19.56
C LYS A 20 21.32 4.10 -19.38
N PRO A 21 20.88 4.93 -20.33
CA PRO A 21 19.55 5.57 -20.31
C PRO A 21 18.38 4.57 -20.21
N SER A 22 18.59 3.32 -20.66
CA SER A 22 17.60 2.25 -20.61
C SER A 22 17.31 1.70 -19.21
N LEU A 23 18.21 1.90 -18.23
CA LEU A 23 17.99 1.43 -16.85
C LEU A 23 17.03 2.35 -16.07
N TRP A 24 16.89 3.61 -16.47
CA TRP A 24 15.88 4.53 -15.95
C TRP A 24 14.46 4.12 -16.34
N LEU A 25 14.24 3.68 -17.58
CA LEU A 25 12.95 3.12 -18.01
C LEU A 25 12.58 1.86 -17.21
N HIS A 26 13.56 1.01 -16.89
CA HIS A 26 13.34 -0.21 -16.12
C HIS A 26 12.93 0.05 -14.66
N ARG A 27 13.35 1.20 -14.08
CA ARG A 27 12.99 1.60 -12.72
C ARG A 27 11.73 2.47 -12.66
N ALA A 28 11.41 3.18 -13.75
CA ALA A 28 10.12 3.84 -13.96
C ALA A 28 8.96 2.85 -14.22
N CYS A 29 9.29 1.64 -14.71
CA CYS A 29 8.37 0.54 -14.99
C CYS A 29 8.56 -0.65 -14.02
N ASN A 30 8.98 -0.41 -12.76
CA ASN A 30 8.86 -1.45 -11.73
C ASN A 30 7.56 -1.19 -10.94
N PRO A 31 6.53 -2.04 -11.09
CA PRO A 31 5.22 -1.77 -10.56
C PRO A 31 5.24 -1.85 -9.04
N ILE A 32 5.05 -0.70 -8.42
CA ILE A 32 4.30 -0.61 -7.17
C ILE A 32 2.97 -1.36 -7.37
N PRO A 33 2.48 -2.18 -6.41
CA PRO A 33 1.34 -3.07 -6.62
C PRO A 33 0.14 -2.31 -7.21
N ALA A 34 -0.04 -2.47 -8.52
CA ALA A 34 -0.89 -1.65 -9.39
C ALA A 34 -2.38 -2.01 -9.31
N SER A 35 -2.79 -2.75 -8.27
CA SER A 35 -4.11 -3.39 -8.22
C SER A 35 -5.25 -2.49 -7.73
N ILE A 36 -4.96 -1.30 -7.19
CA ILE A 36 -6.00 -0.38 -6.66
C ILE A 36 -5.96 1.02 -7.31
N LEU A 37 -4.84 1.38 -7.94
CA LEU A 37 -4.65 2.67 -8.59
C LEU A 37 -5.22 2.68 -10.01
N SER A 38 -5.97 3.72 -10.37
CA SER A 38 -6.61 3.78 -11.69
C SER A 38 -5.57 3.78 -12.81
N HIS A 39 -5.84 3.02 -13.88
CA HIS A 39 -5.01 3.00 -15.09
C HIS A 39 -4.91 4.41 -15.71
N SER A 40 -5.94 5.24 -15.54
CA SER A 40 -5.94 6.63 -15.99
C SER A 40 -4.91 7.49 -15.25
N LEU A 41 -4.75 7.33 -13.93
CA LEU A 41 -3.80 8.13 -13.15
C LEU A 41 -2.36 7.78 -13.51
N GLN A 42 -2.07 6.50 -13.68
CA GLN A 42 -0.76 6.03 -14.15
C GLN A 42 -0.47 6.51 -15.57
N GLY A 43 -1.44 6.40 -16.49
CA GLY A 43 -1.30 6.90 -17.86
C GLY A 43 -1.04 8.40 -17.95
N ASN A 44 -1.72 9.20 -17.12
CA ASN A 44 -1.53 10.65 -17.07
C ASN A 44 -0.12 11.01 -16.57
N MET A 45 0.38 10.31 -15.55
CA MET A 45 1.75 10.48 -15.06
C MET A 45 2.77 10.26 -16.19
N PHE A 46 2.68 9.14 -16.91
CA PHE A 46 3.62 8.86 -18.00
C PHE A 46 3.53 9.87 -19.14
N ARG A 47 2.32 10.29 -19.54
CA ARG A 47 2.12 11.32 -20.57
C ARG A 47 2.69 12.68 -20.15
N CYS A 48 2.49 13.07 -18.90
CA CYS A 48 3.07 14.28 -18.32
C CYS A 48 4.60 14.24 -18.36
N SER A 49 5.20 13.14 -17.88
CA SER A 49 6.65 12.96 -17.87
C SER A 49 7.25 12.96 -19.28
N ALA A 50 6.56 12.38 -20.27
CA ALA A 50 6.97 12.46 -21.67
C ALA A 50 7.00 13.92 -22.18
N GLY A 51 5.94 14.70 -21.91
CA GLY A 51 5.90 16.12 -22.25
C GLY A 51 7.00 16.95 -21.58
N CYS A 52 7.41 16.59 -20.35
CA CYS A 52 8.57 17.23 -19.70
C CYS A 52 9.87 17.02 -20.49
N CYS A 53 10.07 15.82 -21.06
CA CYS A 53 11.27 15.46 -21.82
C CYS A 53 11.30 16.07 -23.23
N GLU A 54 10.15 16.40 -23.80
CA GLU A 54 10.04 17.03 -25.11
C GLU A 54 10.45 18.51 -25.11
N ASN A 55 10.55 19.13 -23.93
CA ASN A 55 10.98 20.52 -23.80
C ASN A 55 12.50 20.68 -23.93
N ASN A 56 12.97 20.85 -25.16
CA ASN A 56 14.39 21.06 -25.49
C ASN A 56 14.97 22.41 -25.03
N THR A 57 14.14 23.33 -24.51
CA THR A 57 14.60 24.64 -23.99
C THR A 57 14.81 24.66 -22.49
N ALA A 58 14.28 23.65 -21.78
CA ALA A 58 14.45 23.51 -20.34
C ALA A 58 15.81 22.89 -20.00
N SER A 59 16.41 23.32 -18.90
CA SER A 59 17.59 22.66 -18.36
C SER A 59 17.23 21.28 -17.80
N MET A 60 18.22 20.39 -17.70
CA MET A 60 18.02 19.05 -17.13
C MET A 60 17.40 19.09 -15.73
N GLN A 61 17.81 20.05 -14.89
CA GLN A 61 17.24 20.23 -13.55
C GLN A 61 15.74 20.61 -13.60
N GLN A 62 15.34 21.45 -14.57
CA GLN A 62 13.94 21.82 -14.76
C GLN A 62 13.10 20.63 -15.24
N VAL A 63 13.66 19.78 -16.12
CA VAL A 63 13.01 18.54 -16.58
C VAL A 63 12.83 17.57 -15.42
N HIS A 64 13.86 17.37 -14.58
CA HIS A 64 13.75 16.53 -13.38
C HIS A 64 12.64 17.01 -12.44
N HIS A 65 12.60 18.30 -12.13
CA HIS A 65 11.55 18.86 -11.27
C HIS A 65 10.15 18.80 -11.90
N CYS A 66 10.05 18.83 -13.23
CA CYS A 66 8.79 18.60 -13.95
C CYS A 66 8.30 17.14 -13.76
N ILE A 67 9.19 16.17 -13.94
CA ILE A 67 8.89 14.73 -13.79
C ILE A 67 8.48 14.42 -12.34
N GLU A 68 9.17 14.97 -11.34
CA GLU A 68 8.79 14.79 -9.93
C GLU A 68 7.36 15.27 -9.65
N ARG A 69 6.96 16.41 -10.24
CA ARG A 69 5.59 16.92 -10.14
C ARG A 69 4.58 16.01 -10.84
N CYS A 70 4.92 15.43 -11.99
CA CYS A 70 4.06 14.45 -12.68
C CYS A 70 3.85 13.17 -11.85
N HIS A 71 4.83 12.77 -11.04
CA HIS A 71 4.78 11.55 -10.23
C HIS A 71 4.09 11.75 -8.88
N ALA A 72 4.04 12.99 -8.37
CA ALA A 72 3.50 13.31 -7.05
C ALA A 72 2.03 12.87 -6.85
N PRO A 73 1.09 13.10 -7.78
CA PRO A 73 -0.29 12.65 -7.62
C PRO A 73 -0.41 11.13 -7.48
N LEU A 74 0.34 10.38 -8.29
CA LEU A 74 0.33 8.91 -8.23
C LEU A 74 0.86 8.41 -6.87
N ALA A 75 1.96 8.99 -6.38
CA ALA A 75 2.52 8.64 -5.08
C ALA A 75 1.59 8.98 -3.91
N GLN A 76 0.91 10.14 -3.96
CA GLN A 76 -0.08 10.52 -2.96
C GLN A 76 -1.27 9.57 -2.95
N ALA A 77 -1.79 9.24 -4.13
CA ALA A 77 -2.91 8.32 -4.29
C ALA A 77 -2.58 6.94 -3.72
N GLN A 78 -1.37 6.43 -4.00
CA GLN A 78 -0.88 5.20 -3.42
C GLN A 78 -0.83 5.27 -1.88
N ALA A 79 -0.25 6.33 -1.33
CA ALA A 79 -0.12 6.49 0.12
C ALA A 79 -1.49 6.51 0.82
N VAL A 80 -2.49 7.14 0.22
CA VAL A 80 -3.88 7.15 0.75
C VAL A 80 -4.45 5.74 0.79
N VAL A 81 -4.37 5.00 -0.31
CA VAL A 81 -4.89 3.63 -0.40
C VAL A 81 -4.21 2.72 0.62
N THR A 82 -2.87 2.72 0.65
CA THR A 82 -2.09 1.91 1.58
C THR A 82 -2.47 2.22 3.03
N LYS A 83 -2.52 3.50 3.40
CA LYS A 83 -2.85 3.94 4.75
C LYS A 83 -4.25 3.50 5.20
N GLU A 84 -5.25 3.63 4.33
CA GLU A 84 -6.61 3.23 4.68
C GLU A 84 -6.74 1.70 4.80
N LEU A 85 -6.05 0.92 3.94
CA LEU A 85 -5.99 -0.54 4.06
C LEU A 85 -5.25 -0.99 5.31
N GLU A 86 -4.13 -0.36 5.66
CA GLU A 86 -3.39 -0.64 6.89
C GLU A 86 -4.26 -0.39 8.12
N ARG A 87 -5.01 0.72 8.14
CA ARG A 87 -5.97 1.02 9.21
C ARG A 87 -7.08 -0.01 9.32
N PHE A 88 -7.52 -0.59 8.21
CA PHE A 88 -8.52 -1.65 8.23
C PHE A 88 -7.93 -2.95 8.77
N GLN A 89 -6.76 -3.36 8.27
CA GLN A 89 -6.03 -4.54 8.71
C GLN A 89 -5.70 -4.48 10.21
N ASP A 90 -5.22 -3.34 10.70
CA ASP A 90 -4.88 -3.11 12.10
C ASP A 90 -6.09 -3.24 13.04
N ARG A 91 -7.27 -2.77 12.62
CA ARG A 91 -8.52 -2.99 13.36
C ARG A 91 -8.93 -4.47 13.41
N LEU A 92 -8.88 -5.16 12.27
CA LEU A 92 -9.22 -6.58 12.18
C LEU A 92 -8.24 -7.45 12.99
N ALA A 93 -6.94 -7.14 12.94
CA ALA A 93 -5.90 -7.84 13.68
C ALA A 93 -6.10 -7.67 15.19
N ARG A 94 -6.33 -6.45 15.69
CA ARG A 94 -6.64 -6.21 17.10
C ARG A 94 -7.90 -6.92 17.57
N CYS A 95 -8.93 -6.94 16.73
CA CYS A 95 -10.18 -7.62 17.04
C CYS A 95 -10.00 -9.14 17.13
N THR A 96 -9.23 -9.74 16.22
CA THR A 96 -8.83 -11.16 16.28
C THR A 96 -7.99 -11.47 17.52
N MET A 97 -7.05 -10.60 17.89
CA MET A 97 -6.27 -10.76 19.12
C MET A 97 -7.16 -10.74 20.36
N HIS A 98 -8.11 -9.80 20.45
CA HIS A 98 -9.06 -9.75 21.54
C HIS A 98 -9.92 -11.02 21.64
N CYS A 99 -10.33 -11.61 20.51
CA CYS A 99 -11.00 -12.91 20.52
C CYS A 99 -10.11 -14.04 21.07
N ASN A 100 -8.83 -14.05 20.70
CA ASN A 100 -7.87 -15.03 21.22
C ASN A 100 -7.62 -14.87 22.72
N ASP A 101 -7.46 -13.63 23.19
CA ASP A 101 -7.25 -13.36 24.62
C ASP A 101 -8.46 -13.81 25.44
N LYS A 102 -9.68 -13.48 24.98
CA LYS A 102 -10.92 -13.95 25.61
C LYS A 102 -11.03 -15.48 25.63
N ALA A 103 -10.57 -16.16 24.59
CA ALA A 103 -10.57 -17.61 24.54
C ALA A 103 -9.58 -18.20 25.56
N LYS A 104 -8.38 -17.62 25.70
CA LYS A 104 -7.40 -18.02 26.72
C LYS A 104 -7.93 -17.81 28.13
N ASP A 105 -8.47 -16.63 28.43
CA ASP A 105 -9.07 -16.33 29.74
C ASP A 105 -10.19 -17.32 30.10
N SER A 106 -10.97 -17.74 29.10
CA SER A 106 -12.04 -18.73 29.29
C SER A 106 -11.48 -20.11 29.62
N LEU A 107 -10.38 -20.55 28.98
CA LEU A 107 -9.70 -21.81 29.33
C LEU A 107 -9.11 -21.75 30.74
N ASP A 108 -8.44 -20.65 31.08
CA ASP A 108 -7.81 -20.45 32.40
C ASP A 108 -8.85 -20.41 33.53
N SER A 109 -10.08 -19.95 33.24
CA SER A 109 -11.22 -19.99 34.16
C SER A 109 -11.86 -21.39 34.33
N GLY A 110 -11.36 -22.41 33.63
CA GLY A 110 -11.83 -23.79 33.72
C GLY A 110 -12.96 -24.14 32.74
N SER A 111 -13.22 -23.32 31.72
CA SER A 111 -14.19 -23.66 30.67
C SER A 111 -13.72 -24.86 29.84
N LYS A 112 -14.67 -25.66 29.33
CA LYS A 112 -14.34 -26.81 28.47
C LYS A 112 -13.78 -26.35 27.12
N GLU A 113 -12.75 -27.02 26.64
CA GLU A 113 -12.06 -26.70 25.39
C GLU A 113 -13.02 -26.60 24.18
N GLN A 114 -13.95 -27.55 24.04
CA GLN A 114 -14.99 -27.55 23.00
C GLN A 114 -15.83 -26.27 23.01
N GLN A 115 -16.20 -25.79 24.20
CA GLN A 115 -17.01 -24.58 24.37
C GLN A 115 -16.19 -23.34 24.01
N VAL A 116 -14.93 -23.27 24.44
CA VAL A 116 -14.04 -22.15 24.10
C VAL A 116 -13.81 -22.07 22.60
N LYS A 117 -13.61 -23.21 21.93
CA LYS A 117 -13.46 -23.24 20.47
C LYS A 117 -14.67 -22.63 19.75
N GLN A 118 -15.89 -23.02 20.13
CA GLN A 118 -17.11 -22.44 19.57
C GLN A 118 -17.23 -20.93 19.84
N GLN A 119 -16.83 -20.49 21.04
CA GLN A 119 -16.83 -19.07 21.38
C GLN A 119 -15.82 -18.28 20.55
N LEU A 120 -14.63 -18.83 20.33
CA LEU A 120 -13.60 -18.22 19.49
C LEU A 120 -14.09 -18.08 18.04
N GLU A 121 -14.64 -19.15 17.45
CA GLU A 121 -15.18 -19.14 16.09
C GLU A 121 -16.31 -18.10 15.95
N SER A 122 -17.23 -18.04 16.91
CA SER A 122 -18.30 -17.03 16.95
C SER A 122 -17.74 -15.61 17.09
N CYS A 123 -16.73 -15.41 17.93
CA CYS A 123 -16.09 -14.11 18.12
C CYS A 123 -15.43 -13.61 16.84
N VAL A 124 -14.65 -14.47 16.17
CA VAL A 124 -13.98 -14.14 14.90
C VAL A 124 -15.00 -13.87 13.79
N THR A 125 -16.09 -14.63 13.74
CA THR A 125 -17.16 -14.39 12.76
C THR A 125 -17.78 -13.00 12.95
N LYS A 126 -18.16 -12.65 14.19
CA LYS A 126 -18.67 -11.31 14.52
C LYS A 126 -17.65 -10.22 14.23
N CYS A 127 -16.38 -10.48 14.53
CA CYS A 127 -15.28 -9.58 14.24
C CYS A 127 -15.22 -9.22 12.75
N VAL A 128 -15.32 -10.21 11.88
CA VAL A 128 -15.35 -10.00 10.42
C VAL A 128 -16.62 -9.25 10.01
N ASP A 129 -17.79 -9.68 10.48
CA ASP A 129 -19.08 -9.03 10.14
C ASP A 129 -19.08 -7.53 10.50
N ASP A 130 -18.68 -7.20 11.72
CA ASP A 130 -18.59 -5.82 12.21
C ASP A 130 -17.64 -4.97 11.35
N HIS A 131 -16.54 -5.56 10.89
CA HIS A 131 -15.54 -4.84 10.09
C HIS A 131 -15.89 -4.78 8.60
N VAL A 132 -16.56 -5.79 8.03
CA VAL A 132 -16.99 -5.75 6.62
C VAL A 132 -17.92 -4.58 6.35
N HIS A 133 -18.76 -4.20 7.31
CA HIS A 133 -19.61 -3.00 7.21
C HIS A 133 -18.82 -1.68 7.14
N LEU A 134 -17.54 -1.67 7.51
CA LEU A 134 -16.67 -0.49 7.40
C LEU A 134 -16.07 -0.31 6.00
N ILE A 135 -16.01 -1.38 5.20
CA ILE A 135 -15.40 -1.37 3.86
C ILE A 135 -16.05 -0.30 2.96
N PRO A 136 -17.39 -0.21 2.83
CA PRO A 136 -18.01 0.80 1.98
C PRO A 136 -17.64 2.24 2.37
N SER A 137 -17.58 2.54 3.67
CA SER A 137 -17.21 3.86 4.19
C SER A 137 -15.75 4.20 3.90
N MET A 138 -14.84 3.25 4.13
CA MET A 138 -13.43 3.38 3.79
C MET A 138 -13.22 3.59 2.28
N THR A 139 -13.85 2.75 1.44
CA THR A 139 -13.75 2.87 -0.02
C THR A 139 -14.30 4.21 -0.52
N LYS A 140 -15.40 4.71 0.07
CA LYS A 140 -15.93 6.04 -0.27
C LYS A 140 -14.92 7.15 0.04
N LYS A 141 -14.33 7.15 1.23
CA LYS A 141 -13.30 8.13 1.63
C LYS A 141 -12.07 8.07 0.72
N MET A 142 -11.61 6.86 0.39
CA MET A 142 -10.51 6.65 -0.57
C MET A 142 -10.87 7.29 -1.92
N LYS A 143 -12.05 6.96 -2.48
CA LYS A 143 -12.49 7.50 -3.78
C LYS A 143 -12.56 9.03 -3.78
N GLU A 144 -13.13 9.64 -2.74
CA GLU A 144 -13.22 11.10 -2.61
C GLU A 144 -11.83 11.74 -2.54
N THR A 145 -10.93 11.17 -1.75
CA THR A 145 -9.54 11.67 -1.64
C THR A 145 -8.78 11.51 -2.95
N LEU A 146 -8.96 10.37 -3.64
CA LEU A 146 -8.34 10.09 -4.94
C LEU A 146 -8.86 11.02 -6.04
N ALA A 147 -10.16 11.36 -6.02
CA ALA A 147 -10.74 12.31 -6.96
C ALA A 147 -10.13 13.71 -6.81
N ALA A 148 -9.81 14.13 -5.59
CA ALA A 148 -9.12 15.40 -5.33
C ALA A 148 -7.65 15.41 -5.79
N ILE A 149 -6.99 14.25 -5.84
CA ILE A 149 -5.60 14.10 -6.30
C ILE A 149 -5.52 14.09 -7.84
N ALA A 150 -6.60 13.68 -8.50
CA ALA A 150 -6.68 13.63 -9.97
C ALA A 150 -7.07 14.97 -10.62
N GLN A 151 -7.36 16.00 -9.82
CA GLN A 151 -7.66 17.39 -10.23
C GLN A 151 -6.38 18.22 -10.31
#